data_AF-L7V1F5-F1
#
_entry.id   AF-L7V1F5-F1
#
_cell.length_a   1.000
_cell.length_b   1.000
_cell.length_c   1.000
_cell.angle_alpha   90.00
_cell.angle_beta   90.00
_cell.angle_gamma   90.00
#
_symmetry.space_group_name_H-M   'P 1'
#
loop_
_entity.id
_entity.type
_entity.pdbx_description
1 polymer ?
#
loop_
_entity_poly.entity_id
_entity_poly.type
_entity_poly.pdbx_seq_one_letter_code
_entity_poly.pdbx_strand_id
1 'polypeptide(L)'
;MSPPPAATSLAERKRTATRQRIATAAAQLVADLGLAAATVERIADTADISRATFFRYFNSKEDAVAEGMTAHWLDRIATALAAQPEHLSAVEAVVGAFGGLAVGFAEMEDQVRELATLTRSSETLEAWTLHIYVRYESAIADLIAPRIPNLVPQDPRPRLVGALAMAVVRIALDDWLGQGGSLPDRVQQGLAAIVIA
;
A
#
# COMPACT_ATOMS: atom_id res chain seq x y z
N MET A 1 -34.74 -10.93 12.31
CA MET A 1 -33.79 -10.03 12.99
C MET A 1 -32.42 -10.69 12.96
N SER A 2 -31.55 -10.27 12.05
CA SER A 2 -30.15 -10.71 12.02
C SER A 2 -29.39 -9.99 13.15
N PRO A 3 -28.44 -10.66 13.83
CA PRO A 3 -27.65 -10.01 14.87
C PRO A 3 -26.76 -8.91 14.26
N PRO A 4 -26.48 -7.82 15.01
CA PRO A 4 -25.60 -6.74 14.54
C PRO A 4 -24.17 -7.28 14.33
N PRO A 5 -23.39 -6.71 13.39
CA PRO A 5 -22.01 -7.12 13.17
C PRO A 5 -21.22 -6.98 14.47
N ALA A 6 -20.60 -8.08 14.91
CA ALA A 6 -19.88 -8.14 16.17
C ALA A 6 -18.75 -7.09 16.16
N ALA A 7 -18.86 -6.09 17.05
CA ALA A 7 -17.75 -5.20 17.36
C ALA A 7 -16.53 -6.06 17.75
N THR A 8 -15.43 -5.91 17.04
CA THR A 8 -14.18 -6.68 17.19
C THR A 8 -13.82 -6.80 18.67
N SER A 9 -13.60 -8.03 19.14
CA SER A 9 -13.29 -8.32 20.54
C SER A 9 -12.01 -7.62 20.99
N LEU A 10 -11.88 -7.34 22.31
CA LEU A 10 -10.66 -6.73 22.87
C LEU A 10 -9.39 -7.56 22.52
N ALA A 11 -9.52 -8.87 22.41
CA ALA A 11 -8.45 -9.78 22.01
C ALA A 11 -8.04 -9.57 20.54
N GLU A 12 -8.99 -9.42 19.61
CA GLU A 12 -8.71 -9.13 18.20
C GLU A 12 -8.08 -7.74 18.02
N ARG A 13 -8.54 -6.74 18.78
CA ARG A 13 -7.92 -5.40 18.77
C ARG A 13 -6.47 -5.46 19.25
N LYS A 14 -6.20 -6.14 20.37
CA LYS A 14 -4.83 -6.34 20.89
C LYS A 14 -3.95 -7.11 19.90
N ARG A 15 -4.52 -8.13 19.23
CA ARG A 15 -3.81 -8.91 18.21
C ARG A 15 -3.42 -8.03 17.02
N THR A 16 -4.36 -7.24 16.51
CA THR A 16 -4.14 -6.33 15.38
C THR A 16 -3.10 -5.26 15.73
N ALA A 17 -3.23 -4.62 16.90
CA ALA A 17 -2.27 -3.61 17.36
C ALA A 17 -0.85 -4.18 17.50
N THR A 18 -0.72 -5.42 18.01
CA THR A 18 0.59 -6.08 18.10
C THR A 18 1.17 -6.37 16.72
N ARG A 19 0.35 -6.87 15.79
CA ARG A 19 0.76 -7.13 14.41
C ARG A 19 1.26 -5.85 13.72
N GLN A 20 0.52 -4.76 13.86
CA GLN A 20 0.89 -3.46 13.32
C GLN A 20 2.20 -2.95 13.92
N ARG A 21 2.40 -3.06 15.24
CA ARG A 21 3.65 -2.66 15.90
C ARG A 21 4.86 -3.42 15.35
N ILE A 22 4.73 -4.72 15.11
CA ILE A 22 5.79 -5.54 14.48
C ILE A 22 6.06 -5.09 13.05
N ALA A 23 5.01 -4.87 12.25
CA ALA A 23 5.13 -4.41 10.87
C ALA A 23 5.80 -3.02 10.79
N THR A 24 5.40 -2.07 11.65
CA THR A 24 6.02 -0.74 11.74
C THR A 24 7.49 -0.84 12.12
N ALA A 25 7.85 -1.67 13.09
CA ALA A 25 9.25 -1.89 13.47
C ALA A 25 10.07 -2.47 12.31
N ALA A 26 9.51 -3.41 11.55
CA ALA A 26 10.14 -3.97 10.37
C ALA A 26 10.38 -2.92 9.29
N ALA A 27 9.36 -2.11 8.96
CA ALA A 27 9.50 -1.03 7.99
C ALA A 27 10.54 0.03 8.41
N GLN A 28 10.55 0.40 9.69
CA GLN A 28 11.52 1.38 10.22
C GLN A 28 12.95 0.86 10.08
N LEU A 29 13.21 -0.39 10.45
CA LEU A 29 14.53 -1.00 10.30
C LEU A 29 14.99 -1.05 8.84
N VAL A 30 14.08 -1.33 7.90
CA VAL A 30 14.39 -1.31 6.47
C VAL A 30 14.67 0.10 5.98
N ALA A 31 13.88 1.08 6.40
CA ALA A 31 14.10 2.49 6.04
C ALA A 31 15.46 3.01 6.56
N ASP A 32 15.87 2.61 7.77
CA ASP A 32 17.08 3.13 8.40
C ASP A 32 18.34 2.37 7.99
N LEU A 33 18.26 1.04 7.82
CA LEU A 33 19.42 0.15 7.73
C LEU A 33 19.38 -0.81 6.53
N GLY A 34 18.32 -0.76 5.71
CA GLY A 34 18.11 -1.66 4.57
C GLY A 34 17.54 -3.04 4.95
N LEU A 35 17.05 -3.78 3.94
CA LEU A 35 16.36 -5.07 4.12
C LEU A 35 17.24 -6.15 4.79
N ALA A 36 18.53 -6.17 4.44
CA ALA A 36 19.47 -7.15 4.99
C ALA A 36 19.61 -7.03 6.51
N ALA A 37 19.56 -5.79 7.05
CA ALA A 37 19.73 -5.50 8.46
C ALA A 37 18.47 -5.75 9.30
N ALA A 38 17.29 -5.87 8.68
CA ALA A 38 16.01 -6.11 9.34
C ALA A 38 15.81 -7.61 9.71
N THR A 39 16.69 -8.17 10.54
CA THR A 39 16.55 -9.57 11.00
C THR A 39 15.35 -9.75 11.94
N VAL A 40 14.83 -10.98 12.06
CA VAL A 40 13.73 -11.30 12.98
C VAL A 40 14.06 -10.88 14.41
N GLU A 41 15.30 -11.09 14.84
CA GLU A 41 15.79 -10.69 16.16
C GLU A 41 15.67 -9.17 16.35
N ARG A 42 16.21 -8.39 15.41
CA ARG A 42 16.17 -6.92 15.50
C ARG A 42 14.75 -6.38 15.43
N ILE A 43 13.90 -6.97 14.58
CA ILE A 43 12.48 -6.59 14.49
C ILE A 43 11.78 -6.89 15.81
N ALA A 44 12.01 -8.07 16.40
CA ALA A 44 11.43 -8.45 17.67
C ALA A 44 11.87 -7.53 18.82
N ASP A 45 13.17 -7.21 18.88
CA ASP A 45 13.73 -6.28 19.86
C ASP A 45 13.15 -4.88 19.70
N THR A 46 13.08 -4.37 18.46
CA THR A 46 12.50 -3.04 18.15
C THR A 46 11.01 -2.97 18.47
N ALA A 47 10.29 -4.08 18.24
CA ALA A 47 8.88 -4.21 18.56
C ALA A 47 8.62 -4.61 20.03
N ASP A 48 9.65 -4.72 20.87
CA ASP A 48 9.55 -5.14 22.28
C ASP A 48 8.71 -6.42 22.46
N ILE A 49 9.15 -7.49 21.79
CA ILE A 49 8.57 -8.85 21.85
C ILE A 49 9.67 -9.92 21.75
N SER A 50 9.32 -11.16 22.07
CA SER A 50 10.18 -12.31 21.80
C SER A 50 10.12 -12.78 20.34
N ARG A 51 11.18 -13.44 19.86
CA ARG A 51 11.19 -14.14 18.56
C ARG A 51 10.05 -15.15 18.41
N ALA A 52 9.71 -15.87 19.48
CA ALA A 52 8.56 -16.79 19.47
C ALA A 52 7.23 -16.05 19.29
N THR A 53 7.11 -14.84 19.84
CA THR A 53 5.94 -13.98 19.63
C THR A 53 5.88 -13.48 18.20
N PHE A 54 7.01 -13.12 17.58
CA PHE A 54 7.06 -12.70 16.17
C PHE A 54 6.44 -13.75 15.25
N PHE A 55 6.86 -15.02 15.38
CA PHE A 55 6.35 -16.12 14.56
C PHE A 55 4.88 -16.48 14.82
N ARG A 56 4.26 -15.95 15.88
CA ARG A 56 2.81 -16.05 16.09
C ARG A 56 2.02 -15.12 15.15
N TYR A 57 2.67 -14.10 14.60
CA TYR A 57 2.05 -13.11 13.71
C TYR A 57 2.56 -13.23 12.27
N PHE A 58 3.85 -13.45 12.03
CA PHE A 58 4.44 -13.46 10.70
C PHE A 58 5.22 -14.75 10.45
N ASN A 59 5.17 -15.29 9.23
CA ASN A 59 5.91 -16.50 8.89
C ASN A 59 7.39 -16.19 8.59
N SER A 60 7.66 -14.98 8.12
CA SER A 60 8.98 -14.51 7.71
C SER A 60 9.20 -13.04 8.08
N LYS A 61 10.44 -12.56 8.05
CA LYS A 61 10.73 -11.12 8.18
C LYS A 61 10.20 -10.36 6.97
N GLU A 62 10.23 -10.98 5.81
CA GLU A 62 9.77 -10.46 4.53
C GLU A 62 8.27 -10.14 4.60
N ASP A 63 7.46 -11.00 5.22
CA ASP A 63 6.03 -10.74 5.44
C ASP A 63 5.80 -9.49 6.30
N ALA A 64 6.59 -9.34 7.37
CA ALA A 64 6.48 -8.21 8.29
C ALA A 64 6.94 -6.89 7.65
N VAL A 65 8.05 -6.94 6.91
CA VAL A 65 8.58 -5.80 6.14
C VAL A 65 7.56 -5.38 5.09
N ALA A 66 7.05 -6.33 4.30
CA ALA A 66 6.11 -6.02 3.24
C ALA A 66 4.85 -5.35 3.83
N GLU A 67 4.31 -5.87 4.95
CA GLU A 67 3.14 -5.29 5.62
C GLU A 67 3.39 -3.88 6.15
N GLY A 68 4.55 -3.64 6.76
CA GLY A 68 4.92 -2.33 7.30
C GLY A 68 5.12 -1.30 6.20
N MET A 69 5.89 -1.66 5.16
CA MET A 69 6.15 -0.80 4.01
C MET A 69 4.85 -0.46 3.28
N THR A 70 3.94 -1.43 3.18
CA THR A 70 2.62 -1.21 2.60
C THR A 70 1.83 -0.11 3.33
N ALA A 71 1.78 -0.17 4.66
CA ALA A 71 1.09 0.84 5.45
C ALA A 71 1.69 2.24 5.26
N HIS A 72 3.03 2.33 5.17
CA HIS A 72 3.72 3.57 4.88
C HIS A 72 3.35 4.14 3.50
N TRP A 73 3.38 3.33 2.45
CA TRP A 73 2.95 3.77 1.11
C TRP A 73 1.49 4.19 1.06
N LEU A 74 0.62 3.53 1.83
CA LEU A 74 -0.80 3.87 1.87
C LEU A 74 -1.01 5.25 2.47
N ASP A 75 -0.29 5.55 3.55
CA ASP A 75 -0.29 6.88 4.17
C ASP A 75 0.23 7.96 3.22
N ARG A 76 1.26 7.67 2.42
CA ARG A 76 1.76 8.60 1.39
C ARG A 76 0.73 8.85 0.28
N ILE A 77 0.08 7.81 -0.24
CA ILE A 77 -0.99 7.95 -1.24
C ILE A 77 -2.16 8.76 -0.66
N ALA A 78 -2.57 8.45 0.58
CA ALA A 78 -3.64 9.16 1.25
C ALA A 78 -3.33 10.64 1.44
N THR A 79 -2.11 10.95 1.90
CA THR A 79 -1.62 12.33 2.06
C THR A 79 -1.58 13.06 0.72
N ALA A 80 -1.06 12.42 -0.33
CA ALA A 80 -1.00 13.00 -1.66
C ALA A 80 -2.39 13.29 -2.26
N LEU A 81 -3.37 12.41 -2.04
CA LEU A 81 -4.76 12.59 -2.43
C LEU A 81 -5.46 13.70 -1.62
N ALA A 82 -5.21 13.76 -0.31
CA ALA A 82 -5.75 14.81 0.55
C ALA A 82 -5.24 16.21 0.18
N ALA A 83 -4.00 16.30 -0.33
CA ALA A 83 -3.41 17.55 -0.79
C ALA A 83 -3.95 18.05 -2.15
N GLN A 84 -4.75 17.24 -2.87
CA GLN A 84 -5.27 17.65 -4.17
C GLN A 84 -6.40 18.68 -4.05
N PRO A 85 -6.42 19.71 -4.91
CA PRO A 85 -7.49 20.70 -4.91
C PRO A 85 -8.89 20.08 -5.01
N GLU A 86 -9.82 20.59 -4.21
CA GLU A 86 -11.19 20.04 -4.11
C GLU A 86 -12.00 20.14 -5.42
N HIS A 87 -11.64 21.07 -6.31
CA HIS A 87 -12.33 21.27 -7.58
C HIS A 87 -11.96 20.24 -8.66
N LEU A 88 -10.92 19.44 -8.44
CA LEU A 88 -10.53 18.38 -9.36
C LEU A 88 -11.52 17.21 -9.28
N SER A 89 -11.80 16.60 -10.42
CA SER A 89 -12.52 15.33 -10.47
C SER A 89 -11.77 14.22 -9.73
N ALA A 90 -12.46 13.12 -9.42
CA ALA A 90 -11.85 11.96 -8.77
C ALA A 90 -10.63 11.42 -9.53
N VAL A 91 -10.69 11.35 -10.87
CA VAL A 91 -9.58 10.85 -11.71
C VAL A 91 -8.43 11.86 -11.74
N GLU A 92 -8.72 13.15 -11.92
CA GLU A 92 -7.69 14.21 -11.89
C GLU A 92 -6.97 14.27 -10.54
N ALA A 93 -7.69 14.08 -9.43
CA ALA A 93 -7.08 13.99 -8.11
C ALA A 93 -6.15 12.77 -7.98
N VAL A 94 -6.53 11.61 -8.51
CA VAL A 94 -5.63 10.43 -8.52
C VAL A 94 -4.39 10.70 -9.37
N VAL A 95 -4.55 11.22 -10.59
CA VAL A 95 -3.43 11.60 -11.47
C VAL A 95 -2.51 12.60 -10.78
N GLY A 96 -3.07 13.65 -10.18
CA GLY A 96 -2.32 14.67 -9.47
C GLY A 96 -1.59 14.14 -8.22
N ALA A 97 -2.21 13.22 -7.48
CA ALA A 97 -1.61 12.59 -6.31
C ALA A 97 -0.39 11.74 -6.69
N PHE A 98 -0.51 10.88 -7.70
CA PHE A 98 0.62 10.09 -8.18
C PHE A 98 1.70 10.94 -8.86
N GLY A 99 1.31 12.04 -9.54
CA GLY A 99 2.26 13.05 -10.03
C GLY A 99 3.01 13.74 -8.89
N GLY A 100 2.36 13.99 -7.75
CA GLY A 100 3.01 14.49 -6.55
C GLY A 100 3.97 13.49 -5.92
N LEU A 101 3.62 12.19 -5.91
CA LEU A 101 4.51 11.12 -5.44
C LEU A 101 5.71 10.90 -6.36
N ALA A 102 5.59 11.23 -7.65
CA ALA A 102 6.73 11.24 -8.57
C ALA A 102 7.80 12.25 -8.15
N VAL A 103 7.39 13.36 -7.52
CA VAL A 103 8.30 14.36 -6.97
C VAL A 103 9.01 13.76 -5.75
N GLY A 104 10.31 13.50 -5.89
CA GLY A 104 11.12 12.83 -4.86
C GLY A 104 11.22 11.31 -5.04
N PHE A 105 10.68 10.74 -6.13
CA PHE A 105 10.81 9.31 -6.40
C PHE A 105 12.28 8.85 -6.49
N ALA A 106 13.17 9.70 -7.01
CA ALA A 106 14.59 9.36 -7.15
C ALA A 106 15.26 9.00 -5.81
N GLU A 107 14.82 9.57 -4.69
CA GLU A 107 15.39 9.28 -3.36
C GLU A 107 14.93 7.92 -2.81
N MET A 108 13.79 7.43 -3.28
CA MET A 108 13.16 6.18 -2.84
C MET A 108 13.28 5.06 -3.88
N GLU A 109 13.88 5.33 -5.04
CA GLU A 109 13.86 4.41 -6.18
C GLU A 109 14.40 3.02 -5.82
N ASP A 110 15.57 2.98 -5.16
CA ASP A 110 16.20 1.72 -4.76
C ASP A 110 15.35 0.95 -3.75
N GLN A 111 14.73 1.65 -2.80
CA GLN A 111 13.85 1.03 -1.82
C GLN A 111 12.57 0.47 -2.47
N VAL A 112 11.99 1.21 -3.42
CA VAL A 112 10.83 0.76 -4.21
C VAL A 112 11.22 -0.46 -5.04
N ARG A 113 12.40 -0.45 -5.66
CA ARG A 113 12.93 -1.57 -6.44
C ARG A 113 13.09 -2.81 -5.58
N GLU A 114 13.77 -2.68 -4.44
CA GLU A 114 14.01 -3.79 -3.51
C GLU A 114 12.70 -4.39 -3.01
N LEU A 115 11.74 -3.55 -2.60
CA LEU A 115 10.42 -4.02 -2.16
C LEU A 115 9.63 -4.69 -3.29
N ALA A 116 9.65 -4.10 -4.50
CA ALA A 116 8.96 -4.65 -5.66
C ALA A 116 9.56 -5.99 -6.10
N THR A 117 10.89 -6.15 -6.02
CA THR A 117 11.56 -7.43 -6.24
C THR A 117 11.23 -8.44 -5.15
N LEU A 118 11.26 -8.04 -3.88
CA LEU A 118 10.96 -8.91 -2.74
C LEU A 118 9.53 -9.45 -2.81
N THR A 119 8.55 -8.58 -3.04
CA THR A 119 7.13 -8.96 -3.14
C THR A 119 6.84 -9.93 -4.29
N ARG A 120 7.74 -10.03 -5.27
CA ARG A 120 7.64 -10.93 -6.44
C ARG A 120 8.59 -12.13 -6.36
N SER A 121 9.32 -12.31 -5.27
CA SER A 121 10.32 -13.38 -5.16
C SER A 121 9.72 -14.74 -4.80
N SER A 122 8.46 -14.80 -4.38
CA SER A 122 7.76 -16.05 -4.05
C SER A 122 6.24 -15.95 -4.25
N GLU A 123 5.58 -17.08 -4.52
CA GLU A 123 4.13 -17.16 -4.65
C GLU A 123 3.38 -16.68 -3.39
N THR A 124 3.94 -16.94 -2.21
CA THR A 124 3.33 -16.49 -0.93
C THR A 124 3.34 -14.97 -0.81
N LEU A 125 4.46 -14.33 -1.13
CA LEU A 125 4.58 -12.86 -1.10
C LEU A 125 3.75 -12.23 -2.21
N GLU A 126 3.66 -12.86 -3.38
CA GLU A 126 2.85 -12.38 -4.49
C GLU A 126 1.35 -12.39 -4.13
N ALA A 127 0.84 -13.51 -3.61
CA ALA A 127 -0.55 -13.63 -3.16
C ALA A 127 -0.88 -12.62 -2.04
N TRP A 128 0.05 -12.42 -1.12
CA TRP A 128 -0.07 -11.41 -0.07
C TRP A 128 -0.09 -9.98 -0.64
N THR A 129 0.73 -9.70 -1.66
CA THR A 129 0.78 -8.40 -2.34
C THR A 129 -0.53 -8.10 -3.07
N LEU A 130 -1.17 -9.10 -3.67
CA LEU A 130 -2.49 -8.93 -4.28
C LEU A 130 -3.56 -8.53 -3.25
N HIS A 131 -3.53 -9.13 -2.06
CA HIS A 131 -4.42 -8.73 -0.96
C HIS A 131 -4.17 -7.28 -0.53
N ILE A 132 -2.91 -6.86 -0.51
CA ILE A 132 -2.55 -5.48 -0.23
C ILE A 132 -3.04 -4.51 -1.31
N TYR A 133 -2.95 -4.86 -2.60
CA TYR A 133 -3.48 -4.03 -3.66
C TYR A 133 -4.96 -3.73 -3.47
N VAL A 134 -5.78 -4.72 -3.09
CA VAL A 134 -7.20 -4.50 -2.77
C VAL A 134 -7.41 -3.50 -1.62
N ARG A 135 -6.49 -3.45 -0.64
CA ARG A 135 -6.54 -2.45 0.45
C ARG A 135 -6.24 -1.05 -0.07
N TYR A 136 -5.26 -0.89 -0.96
CA TYR A 136 -5.00 0.38 -1.63
C TYR A 136 -6.20 0.83 -2.46
N GLU A 137 -6.77 -0.06 -3.27
CA GLU A 137 -7.94 0.21 -4.09
C GLU A 137 -9.10 0.74 -3.25
N SER A 138 -9.37 0.08 -2.12
CA SER A 138 -10.44 0.47 -1.19
C SER A 138 -10.18 1.84 -0.57
N ALA A 139 -8.95 2.09 -0.11
CA ALA A 139 -8.61 3.38 0.50
C ALA A 139 -8.64 4.53 -0.51
N ILE A 140 -8.15 4.32 -1.74
CA ILE A 140 -8.26 5.30 -2.82
C ILE A 140 -9.74 5.57 -3.10
N ALA A 141 -10.56 4.52 -3.22
CA ALA A 141 -11.99 4.65 -3.45
C ALA A 141 -12.69 5.49 -2.37
N ASP A 142 -12.39 5.25 -1.09
CA ASP A 142 -12.97 6.01 0.02
C ASP A 142 -12.56 7.49 -0.02
N LEU A 143 -11.30 7.78 -0.35
CA LEU A 143 -10.76 9.14 -0.39
C LEU A 143 -11.28 9.97 -1.57
N ILE A 144 -11.58 9.34 -2.70
CA ILE A 144 -12.11 10.03 -3.88
C ILE A 144 -13.63 10.09 -3.91
N ALA A 145 -14.34 9.26 -3.13
CA ALA A 145 -15.80 9.21 -3.15
C ALA A 145 -16.45 10.60 -2.99
N PRO A 146 -15.99 11.51 -2.09
CA PRO A 146 -16.56 12.85 -1.98
C PRO A 146 -16.47 13.70 -3.26
N ARG A 147 -15.56 13.36 -4.19
CA ARG A 147 -15.35 14.06 -5.47
C ARG A 147 -16.25 13.54 -6.59
N ILE A 148 -17.07 12.51 -6.34
CA ILE A 148 -17.94 11.92 -7.35
C ILE A 148 -19.37 12.42 -7.17
N PRO A 149 -19.94 13.13 -8.15
CA PRO A 149 -21.30 13.63 -8.05
C PRO A 149 -22.33 12.49 -8.16
N ASN A 150 -23.45 12.65 -7.45
CA ASN A 150 -24.60 11.76 -7.49
C ASN A 150 -24.26 10.29 -7.15
N LEU A 151 -23.42 10.05 -6.14
CA LEU A 151 -23.14 8.70 -5.66
C LEU A 151 -24.39 8.05 -5.07
N VAL A 152 -24.67 6.82 -5.50
CA VAL A 152 -25.70 5.97 -4.92
C VAL A 152 -25.08 4.95 -3.94
N PRO A 153 -25.86 4.36 -3.03
CA PRO A 153 -25.35 3.27 -2.21
C PRO A 153 -24.75 2.14 -3.07
N GLN A 154 -23.55 1.68 -2.71
CA GLN A 154 -22.79 0.64 -3.42
C GLN A 154 -22.37 0.99 -4.86
N ASP A 155 -22.38 2.26 -5.23
CA ASP A 155 -21.90 2.74 -6.54
C ASP A 155 -20.51 2.15 -6.86
N PRO A 156 -20.30 1.59 -8.05
CA PRO A 156 -19.04 0.98 -8.42
C PRO A 156 -17.97 2.01 -8.77
N ARG A 157 -18.31 3.26 -9.09
CA ARG A 157 -17.36 4.26 -9.64
C ARG A 157 -16.14 4.49 -8.74
N PRO A 158 -16.25 4.73 -7.41
CA PRO A 158 -15.06 4.90 -6.57
C PRO A 158 -14.15 3.65 -6.58
N ARG A 159 -14.76 2.46 -6.50
CA ARG A 159 -14.05 1.18 -6.49
C ARG A 159 -13.37 0.89 -7.82
N LEU A 160 -14.02 1.22 -8.93
CA LEU A 160 -13.46 1.08 -10.27
C LEU A 160 -12.25 2.00 -10.47
N VAL A 161 -12.34 3.26 -10.04
CA VAL A 161 -11.19 4.19 -10.12
C VAL A 161 -10.03 3.68 -9.28
N GLY A 162 -10.27 3.24 -8.04
CA GLY A 162 -9.24 2.65 -7.18
C GLY A 162 -8.58 1.41 -7.82
N ALA A 163 -9.39 0.48 -8.33
CA ALA A 163 -8.92 -0.73 -9.02
C ALA A 163 -8.09 -0.42 -10.27
N LEU A 164 -8.54 0.52 -11.11
CA LEU A 164 -7.83 0.92 -12.32
C LEU A 164 -6.50 1.61 -11.97
N ALA A 165 -6.47 2.46 -10.95
CA ALA A 165 -5.25 3.10 -10.49
C ALA A 165 -4.21 2.08 -10.02
N MET A 166 -4.62 1.10 -9.21
CA MET A 166 -3.70 0.06 -8.73
C MET A 166 -3.30 -0.93 -9.81
N ALA A 167 -4.17 -1.21 -10.79
CA ALA A 167 -3.80 -1.98 -11.97
C ALA A 167 -2.67 -1.29 -12.76
N VAL A 168 -2.77 0.02 -12.96
CA VAL A 168 -1.71 0.82 -13.60
C VAL A 168 -0.41 0.72 -12.80
N VAL A 169 -0.44 0.93 -11.48
CA VAL A 169 0.75 0.85 -10.63
C VAL A 169 1.41 -0.54 -10.70
N ARG A 170 0.61 -1.61 -10.61
CA ARG A 170 1.12 -2.99 -10.68
C ARG A 170 1.81 -3.27 -12.01
N ILE A 171 1.17 -2.94 -13.14
CA ILE A 171 1.71 -3.13 -14.48
C ILE A 171 2.98 -2.28 -14.67
N ALA A 172 2.95 -1.02 -14.25
CA ALA A 172 4.11 -0.12 -14.36
C ALA A 172 5.31 -0.62 -13.55
N LEU A 173 5.08 -1.20 -12.36
CA LEU A 173 6.13 -1.84 -11.55
C LEU A 173 6.74 -3.05 -12.26
N ASP A 174 5.89 -3.93 -12.81
CA ASP A 174 6.34 -5.13 -13.52
C ASP A 174 7.21 -4.76 -14.73
N ASP A 175 6.73 -3.82 -15.55
CA ASP A 175 7.46 -3.37 -16.72
C ASP A 175 8.75 -2.62 -16.36
N TRP A 176 8.72 -1.81 -15.30
CA TRP A 176 9.91 -1.09 -14.85
C TRP A 176 10.99 -2.03 -14.31
N LEU A 177 10.61 -3.10 -13.61
CA LEU A 177 11.55 -4.12 -13.15
C LEU A 177 12.12 -4.93 -14.33
N GLY A 178 11.29 -5.25 -15.33
CA GLY A 178 11.71 -6.07 -16.48
C GLY A 178 12.46 -5.31 -17.58
N GLN A 179 12.11 -4.04 -17.80
CA GLN A 179 12.56 -3.25 -18.96
C GLN A 179 13.31 -1.97 -18.56
N GLY A 180 13.34 -1.61 -17.28
CA GLY A 180 13.91 -0.35 -16.81
C GLY A 180 13.08 0.88 -17.19
N GLY A 181 13.75 2.04 -17.23
CA GLY A 181 13.13 3.34 -17.48
C GLY A 181 12.61 4.02 -16.20
N SER A 182 11.64 4.92 -16.36
CA SER A 182 11.05 5.71 -15.27
C SER A 182 9.73 5.08 -14.81
N LEU A 183 9.69 4.56 -13.58
CA LEU A 183 8.44 4.10 -12.98
C LEU A 183 7.40 5.23 -12.87
N PRO A 184 7.75 6.45 -12.39
CA PRO A 184 6.81 7.56 -12.34
C PRO A 184 6.17 7.88 -13.69
N ASP A 185 6.96 7.91 -14.77
CA ASP A 185 6.44 8.22 -16.10
C ASP A 185 5.46 7.15 -16.57
N ARG A 186 5.76 5.87 -16.33
CA ARG A 186 4.86 4.75 -16.66
C ARG A 186 3.54 4.85 -15.90
N VAL A 187 3.59 5.14 -14.60
CA VAL A 187 2.38 5.33 -13.77
C VAL A 187 1.58 6.52 -14.27
N GLN A 188 2.23 7.66 -14.52
CA GLN A 188 1.55 8.88 -14.97
C GLN A 188 0.88 8.70 -16.33
N GLN A 189 1.58 8.06 -17.29
CA GLN A 189 1.02 7.75 -18.61
C GLN A 189 -0.15 6.78 -18.52
N GLY A 190 -0.03 5.72 -17.72
CA GLY A 190 -1.10 4.74 -17.52
C GLY A 190 -2.34 5.36 -16.87
N LEU A 191 -2.17 6.23 -15.86
CA LEU A 191 -3.28 6.92 -15.21
C LEU A 191 -3.94 7.94 -16.15
N ALA A 192 -3.16 8.68 -16.93
CA ALA A 192 -3.70 9.63 -17.91
C ALA A 192 -4.48 8.94 -19.06
N ALA A 193 -4.19 7.67 -19.33
CA ALA A 193 -4.93 6.86 -20.29
C ALA A 193 -6.28 6.33 -19.74
N ILE A 194 -6.54 6.46 -18.43
CA ILE A 194 -7.83 6.09 -17.84
C ILE A 194 -8.87 7.15 -18.24
N VAL A 195 -9.65 6.83 -19.27
CA VAL A 195 -10.84 7.61 -19.64
C VAL A 195 -12.06 6.91 -19.04
N ILE A 196 -12.65 7.49 -18.00
CA ILE A 196 -13.93 7.03 -17.44
C ILE A 196 -15.01 7.96 -17.99
N ALA A 197 -15.82 7.43 -18.91
CA ALA A 197 -16.98 8.10 -19.49
C ALA A 197 -18.15 8.19 -18.49
#